data_AF-A0A3R6QL14-F1
#
_entry.id   AF-A0A3R6QL14-F1
#
_cell.length_a   1.000
_cell.length_b   1.000
_cell.length_c   1.000
_cell.angle_alpha   90.00
_cell.angle_beta   90.00
_cell.angle_gamma   90.00
#
_symmetry.space_group_name_H-M   'P 1'
#
loop_
_entity.id
_entity.type
_entity.pdbx_description
1 polymer ?
#
loop_
_entity_poly.entity_id
_entity_poly.type
_entity_poly.pdbx_seq_one_letter_code
_entity_poly.pdbx_strand_id
1 'polypeptide(L)'
;MRDISLCHPRLQRIASAWMKACATEGITVAISETLRTAAEQDALYAQGRTKPGNIVTNAKGSSYRSQHQWGIAFDFYLRMDIDGDGKISDDAYNDSKGHFKRAAEIAKKLGLAWGGDWKSIVDKPHLYLPDWGSTPTALIQKYGTPEEFMATWVPEQVKTGWQQEDGGWRFYFRDGSGKHVVNAWYRDEDKWYWFDGAGMMVHDTWYRYSGDWYYLGSDGAMVKGLQTVSGKWYYLGDDGRMATESVTLTPDQDGALQYPDIIV
;
A
#
# COMPACT_ATOMS: atom_id res chain seq x y z
N MET A 1 -11.61 -18.24 -3.34
CA MET A 1 -10.66 -17.41 -2.56
C MET A 1 -11.49 -16.37 -1.85
N ARG A 2 -11.34 -16.25 -0.53
CA ARG A 2 -12.08 -15.25 0.26
C ARG A 2 -11.47 -13.87 0.06
N ASP A 3 -12.30 -12.84 0.12
CA ASP A 3 -11.89 -11.46 -0.17
C ASP A 3 -11.18 -10.85 1.05
N ILE A 4 -9.90 -10.54 0.89
CA ILE A 4 -9.09 -9.93 1.95
C ILE A 4 -9.44 -8.45 2.14
N SER A 5 -10.06 -7.80 1.15
CA SER A 5 -10.44 -6.38 1.21
C SER A 5 -11.53 -6.09 2.25
N LEU A 6 -12.20 -7.13 2.75
CA LEU A 6 -13.19 -7.04 3.83
C LEU A 6 -12.55 -7.03 5.24
N CYS A 7 -11.25 -7.30 5.36
CA CYS A 7 -10.54 -7.28 6.65
C CYS A 7 -10.00 -5.89 6.99
N HIS A 8 -9.47 -5.74 8.20
CA HIS A 8 -8.87 -4.49 8.70
C HIS A 8 -7.81 -3.96 7.71
N PRO A 9 -7.81 -2.66 7.33
CA PRO A 9 -6.92 -2.12 6.29
C PRO A 9 -5.42 -2.45 6.50
N ARG A 10 -4.95 -2.40 7.74
CA ARG A 10 -3.57 -2.83 8.09
C ARG A 10 -3.32 -4.31 7.76
N LEU A 11 -4.27 -5.20 8.03
CA LEU A 11 -4.14 -6.63 7.72
C LEU A 11 -4.05 -6.84 6.20
N GLN A 12 -4.80 -6.09 5.40
CA GLN A 12 -4.75 -6.16 3.93
C GLN A 12 -3.34 -5.84 3.41
N ARG A 13 -2.73 -4.75 3.89
CA ARG A 13 -1.37 -4.33 3.50
C ARG A 13 -0.34 -5.38 3.89
N ILE A 14 -0.41 -5.87 5.12
CA ILE A 14 0.53 -6.88 5.61
C ILE A 14 0.37 -8.18 4.83
N ALA A 15 -0.86 -8.63 4.54
CA ALA A 15 -1.11 -9.83 3.75
C ALA A 15 -0.50 -9.71 2.33
N SER A 16 -0.65 -8.55 1.67
CA SER A 16 -0.04 -8.29 0.36
C SER A 16 1.48 -8.33 0.40
N ALA A 17 2.11 -7.65 1.38
CA ALA A 17 3.55 -7.67 1.58
C ALA A 17 4.08 -9.06 1.94
N TRP A 18 3.33 -9.79 2.76
CA TRP A 18 3.64 -11.14 3.21
C TRP A 18 3.64 -12.14 2.05
N MET A 19 2.61 -12.15 1.21
CA MET A 19 2.57 -13.05 0.05
C MET A 19 3.76 -12.81 -0.90
N LYS A 20 4.13 -11.54 -1.12
CA LYS A 20 5.33 -11.19 -1.92
C LYS A 20 6.62 -11.69 -1.26
N ALA A 21 6.76 -11.48 0.04
CA ALA A 21 7.94 -11.94 0.79
C ALA A 21 8.04 -13.47 0.83
N CYS A 22 6.92 -14.19 0.97
CA CYS A 22 6.88 -15.64 0.87
C CYS A 22 7.34 -16.13 -0.51
N ALA A 23 6.88 -15.50 -1.59
CA ALA A 23 7.28 -15.85 -2.95
C ALA A 23 8.80 -15.68 -3.17
N THR A 24 9.40 -14.62 -2.65
CA THR A 24 10.87 -14.41 -2.68
C THR A 24 11.64 -15.52 -1.97
N GLU A 25 11.06 -16.11 -0.93
CA GLU A 25 11.62 -17.23 -0.15
C GLU A 25 11.25 -18.62 -0.72
N GLY A 26 10.66 -18.65 -1.93
CA GLY A 26 10.26 -19.88 -2.61
C GLY A 26 9.04 -20.57 -1.99
N ILE A 27 8.23 -19.86 -1.22
CA ILE A 27 7.00 -20.38 -0.60
C ILE A 27 5.80 -19.72 -1.28
N THR A 28 5.08 -20.48 -2.09
CA THR A 28 3.85 -19.95 -2.70
C THR A 28 2.67 -20.26 -1.79
N VAL A 29 1.90 -19.23 -1.43
CA VAL A 29 0.76 -19.30 -0.51
C VAL A 29 -0.47 -18.67 -1.13
N ALA A 30 -1.65 -19.00 -0.60
CA ALA A 30 -2.90 -18.34 -0.94
C ALA A 30 -3.81 -18.25 0.29
N ILE A 31 -4.71 -17.26 0.29
CA ILE A 31 -5.63 -17.00 1.41
C ILE A 31 -6.90 -17.85 1.22
N SER A 32 -7.23 -18.65 2.23
CA SER A 32 -8.44 -19.49 2.25
C SER A 32 -9.61 -18.81 2.95
N GLU A 33 -9.39 -18.20 4.13
CA GLU A 33 -10.44 -17.60 4.97
C GLU A 33 -10.11 -16.15 5.33
N THR A 34 -11.12 -15.29 5.42
CA THR A 34 -10.97 -13.86 5.77
C THR A 34 -12.07 -13.44 6.76
N LEU A 35 -12.79 -12.34 6.52
CA LEU A 35 -13.93 -11.91 7.31
C LEU A 35 -15.03 -12.97 7.29
N ARG A 36 -15.59 -13.28 8.46
CA ARG A 36 -16.68 -14.25 8.63
C ARG A 36 -17.85 -13.64 9.37
N THR A 37 -19.06 -13.75 8.83
CA THR A 37 -20.27 -13.31 9.51
C THR A 37 -20.62 -14.22 10.69
N ALA A 38 -21.48 -13.74 11.61
CA ALA A 38 -21.97 -14.57 12.71
C ALA A 38 -22.69 -15.85 12.22
N ALA A 39 -23.51 -15.75 11.17
CA ALA A 39 -24.22 -16.89 10.61
C ALA A 39 -23.27 -17.95 10.03
N GLU A 40 -22.22 -17.52 9.31
CA GLU A 40 -21.19 -18.43 8.81
C GLU A 40 -20.41 -19.10 9.94
N GLN A 41 -20.11 -18.36 11.01
CA GLN A 41 -19.45 -18.91 12.19
C GLN A 41 -20.33 -19.95 12.92
N ASP A 42 -21.64 -19.72 13.03
CA ASP A 42 -22.58 -20.70 13.59
C ASP A 42 -22.68 -21.97 12.71
N ALA A 43 -22.60 -21.83 11.39
CA ALA A 43 -22.56 -22.98 10.49
C ALA A 43 -21.31 -23.85 10.71
N LEU A 44 -20.14 -23.26 10.97
CA LEU A 44 -18.93 -23.99 11.34
C LEU A 44 -19.02 -24.62 12.73
N TYR A 45 -19.62 -23.92 13.70
CA TYR A 45 -19.84 -24.45 15.04
C TYR A 45 -20.73 -25.71 15.03
N ALA A 46 -21.69 -25.78 14.11
CA ALA A 46 -22.55 -26.95 13.93
C ALA A 46 -21.81 -28.22 13.46
N GLN A 47 -20.66 -28.08 12.79
CA GLN A 47 -19.88 -29.21 12.26
C GLN A 47 -19.32 -30.09 13.40
N GLY A 48 -19.50 -31.40 13.29
CA GLY A 48 -19.16 -32.37 14.33
C GLY A 48 -20.06 -32.34 15.56
N ARG A 49 -21.14 -31.54 15.52
CA ARG A 49 -22.14 -31.43 16.61
C ARG A 49 -23.53 -31.78 16.11
N THR A 50 -24.08 -30.93 15.26
CA THR A 50 -25.42 -31.09 14.64
C THR A 50 -25.34 -31.36 13.14
N LYS A 51 -24.15 -31.26 12.54
CA LYS A 51 -23.83 -31.66 11.15
C LYS A 51 -22.62 -32.60 11.13
N PRO A 52 -22.51 -33.54 10.17
CA PRO A 52 -21.32 -34.38 10.00
C PRO A 52 -20.03 -33.57 9.76
N GLY A 53 -18.88 -34.13 10.14
CA GLY A 53 -17.54 -33.54 9.94
C GLY A 53 -16.76 -33.35 11.23
N ASN A 54 -15.49 -32.94 11.13
CA ASN A 54 -14.64 -32.68 12.30
C ASN A 54 -15.02 -31.36 12.98
N ILE A 55 -14.86 -31.27 14.30
CA ILE A 55 -14.99 -30.01 15.02
C ILE A 55 -13.83 -29.09 14.60
N VAL A 56 -14.15 -27.99 13.93
CA VAL A 56 -13.18 -26.99 13.46
C VAL A 56 -13.19 -25.70 14.27
N THR A 57 -14.17 -25.53 15.16
CA THR A 57 -14.26 -24.37 16.04
C THR A 57 -15.05 -24.67 17.32
N ASN A 58 -14.73 -23.93 18.38
CA ASN A 58 -15.47 -23.92 19.65
C ASN A 58 -16.30 -22.64 19.85
N ALA A 59 -16.23 -21.68 18.92
CA ALA A 59 -16.92 -20.40 19.03
C ALA A 59 -18.27 -20.42 18.29
N LYS A 60 -19.35 -20.07 18.99
CA LYS A 60 -20.64 -19.73 18.37
C LYS A 60 -20.55 -18.37 17.70
N GLY A 61 -21.26 -18.17 16.60
CA GLY A 61 -21.35 -16.91 15.89
C GLY A 61 -21.79 -15.76 16.79
N SER A 62 -22.85 -15.95 17.57
CA SER A 62 -23.35 -14.95 18.53
C SER A 62 -22.39 -14.62 19.68
N SER A 63 -21.31 -15.37 19.86
CA SER A 63 -20.32 -15.10 20.91
C SER A 63 -19.22 -14.13 20.46
N TYR A 64 -19.09 -13.89 19.15
CA TYR A 64 -18.01 -13.10 18.54
C TYR A 64 -16.60 -13.54 18.98
N ARG A 65 -16.40 -14.81 19.34
CA ARG A 65 -15.12 -15.32 19.86
C ARG A 65 -14.13 -15.73 18.78
N SER A 66 -14.50 -15.67 17.50
CA SER A 66 -13.56 -15.88 16.38
C SER A 66 -12.95 -14.57 15.91
N GLN A 67 -11.63 -14.51 15.76
CA GLN A 67 -10.93 -13.34 15.22
C GLN A 67 -11.34 -13.01 13.78
N HIS A 68 -11.81 -13.99 13.00
CA HIS A 68 -12.37 -13.77 11.66
C HIS A 68 -13.62 -12.91 11.68
N GLN A 69 -14.43 -12.97 12.74
CA GLN A 69 -15.64 -12.13 12.83
C GLN A 69 -15.30 -10.67 12.99
N TRP A 70 -14.13 -10.36 13.54
CA TRP A 70 -13.62 -9.01 13.72
C TRP A 70 -12.78 -8.52 12.55
N GLY A 71 -12.61 -9.34 11.49
CA GLY A 71 -11.80 -8.98 10.32
C GLY A 71 -10.32 -8.70 10.62
N ILE A 72 -9.79 -9.23 11.72
CA ILE A 72 -8.38 -9.05 12.12
C ILE A 72 -7.51 -10.27 11.87
N ALA A 73 -8.06 -11.29 11.21
CA ALA A 73 -7.35 -12.52 10.88
C ALA A 73 -7.68 -13.03 9.48
N PHE A 74 -6.76 -13.84 8.95
CA PHE A 74 -6.98 -14.64 7.74
C PHE A 74 -6.33 -16.02 7.93
N ASP A 75 -6.86 -17.01 7.22
CA ASP A 75 -6.22 -18.32 7.10
C ASP A 75 -5.59 -18.44 5.73
N PHE A 76 -4.47 -19.17 5.66
CA PHE A 76 -3.78 -19.45 4.40
C PHE A 76 -3.53 -20.94 4.19
N TYR A 77 -3.21 -21.29 2.96
CA TYR A 77 -2.79 -22.63 2.54
C TYR A 77 -1.60 -22.53 1.60
N LEU A 78 -0.88 -23.65 1.44
CA LEU A 78 0.27 -23.75 0.56
C LEU A 78 -0.22 -23.95 -0.88
N ARG A 79 0.36 -23.22 -1.83
CA ARG A 79 0.01 -23.32 -3.26
C ARG A 79 1.26 -23.67 -4.06
N MET A 80 1.91 -24.75 -3.66
CA MET A 80 3.11 -25.29 -4.27
C MET A 80 3.13 -26.81 -4.15
N ASP A 81 3.90 -27.46 -5.00
CA ASP A 81 4.21 -28.88 -4.93
C ASP A 81 5.33 -29.09 -3.89
N ILE A 82 5.03 -29.88 -2.87
CA ILE A 82 5.85 -30.10 -1.69
C ILE A 82 6.53 -31.45 -1.78
N ASP A 83 5.87 -32.49 -2.27
CA ASP A 83 6.46 -33.84 -2.34
C ASP A 83 7.10 -34.18 -3.70
N GLY A 84 6.90 -33.33 -4.71
CA GLY A 84 7.48 -33.44 -6.04
C GLY A 84 6.66 -34.31 -7.00
N ASP A 85 5.41 -34.62 -6.67
CA ASP A 85 4.53 -35.45 -7.50
C ASP A 85 3.82 -34.69 -8.64
N GLY A 86 4.02 -33.37 -8.72
CA GLY A 86 3.43 -32.47 -9.70
C GLY A 86 2.02 -32.00 -9.37
N LYS A 87 1.44 -32.36 -8.21
CA LYS A 87 0.11 -31.94 -7.77
C LYS A 87 0.20 -30.93 -6.62
N ILE A 88 -0.43 -29.77 -6.83
CA ILE A 88 -0.45 -28.69 -5.83
C ILE A 88 -1.67 -28.82 -4.89
N SER A 89 -2.74 -29.47 -5.34
CA SER A 89 -4.05 -29.43 -4.67
C SER A 89 -4.11 -30.26 -3.39
N ASP A 90 -3.43 -31.39 -3.36
CA ASP A 90 -3.27 -32.28 -2.20
C ASP A 90 -2.25 -31.76 -1.19
N ASP A 91 -1.35 -30.87 -1.64
CA ASP A 91 -0.33 -30.24 -0.80
C ASP A 91 -0.79 -28.97 -0.08
N ALA A 92 -2.05 -28.56 -0.26
CA ALA A 92 -2.61 -27.35 0.36
C ALA A 92 -2.34 -27.24 1.87
N TYR A 93 -2.30 -28.38 2.56
CA TYR A 93 -2.02 -28.46 4.00
C TYR A 93 -0.87 -29.44 4.34
N ASN A 94 -0.04 -29.81 3.36
CA ASN A 94 1.11 -30.68 3.60
C ASN A 94 2.24 -29.91 4.29
N ASP A 95 2.31 -30.02 5.62
CA ASP A 95 3.33 -29.36 6.43
C ASP A 95 4.54 -30.25 6.74
N SER A 96 4.78 -31.32 5.95
CA SER A 96 5.91 -32.25 6.16
C SER A 96 7.28 -31.56 6.16
N LYS A 97 7.40 -30.45 5.43
CA LYS A 97 8.61 -29.62 5.34
C LYS A 97 8.57 -28.34 6.19
N GLY A 98 7.56 -28.18 7.04
CA GLY A 98 7.43 -27.03 7.96
C GLY A 98 7.16 -25.69 7.27
N HIS A 99 6.54 -25.69 6.09
CA HIS A 99 6.29 -24.49 5.30
C HIS A 99 5.32 -23.52 5.98
N PHE A 100 4.36 -23.99 6.78
CA PHE A 100 3.47 -23.10 7.53
C PHE A 100 4.24 -22.24 8.51
N LYS A 101 5.17 -22.85 9.27
CA LYS A 101 6.02 -22.11 10.21
C LYS A 101 6.92 -21.11 9.48
N ARG A 102 7.55 -21.52 8.38
CA ARG A 102 8.40 -20.62 7.58
C ARG A 102 7.63 -19.40 7.06
N ALA A 103 6.43 -19.62 6.52
CA ALA A 103 5.56 -18.55 6.06
C ALA A 103 5.11 -17.65 7.22
N ALA A 104 4.77 -18.23 8.38
CA ALA A 104 4.37 -17.48 9.56
C ALA A 104 5.50 -16.62 10.15
N GLU A 105 6.75 -17.08 10.15
CA GLU A 105 7.88 -16.27 10.61
C GLU A 105 8.12 -15.05 9.72
N ILE A 106 7.81 -15.13 8.42
CA ILE A 106 7.80 -13.96 7.52
C ILE A 106 6.67 -13.01 7.94
N ALA A 107 5.48 -13.52 8.22
CA ALA A 107 4.34 -12.71 8.68
C ALA A 107 4.63 -12.00 10.00
N LYS A 108 5.32 -12.66 10.94
CA LYS A 108 5.72 -12.12 12.24
C LYS A 108 6.67 -10.93 12.09
N LYS A 109 7.63 -11.00 11.16
CA LYS A 109 8.50 -9.86 10.82
C LYS A 109 7.73 -8.65 10.27
N LEU A 110 6.56 -8.87 9.68
CA LEU A 110 5.67 -7.82 9.15
C LEU A 110 4.60 -7.38 10.15
N GLY A 111 4.63 -7.89 11.39
CA GLY A 111 3.77 -7.45 12.49
C GLY A 111 2.51 -8.29 12.72
N LEU A 112 2.40 -9.48 12.13
CA LEU A 112 1.33 -10.43 12.50
C LEU A 112 1.76 -11.35 13.64
N ALA A 113 0.78 -11.99 14.27
CA ALA A 113 0.98 -13.16 15.12
C ALA A 113 0.39 -14.40 14.44
N TRP A 114 0.75 -15.57 14.96
CA TRP A 114 0.47 -16.86 14.34
C TRP A 114 -0.27 -17.81 15.28
N GLY A 115 -1.32 -18.48 14.77
CA GLY A 115 -2.08 -19.47 15.52
C GLY A 115 -1.33 -20.79 15.78
N GLY A 116 -0.24 -21.04 15.04
CA GLY A 116 0.66 -22.15 15.31
C GLY A 116 1.45 -22.02 16.62
N ASP A 117 1.53 -20.81 17.19
CA ASP A 117 2.15 -20.54 18.49
C ASP A 117 1.17 -20.76 19.68
N TRP A 118 -0.11 -21.05 19.41
CA TRP A 118 -1.09 -21.31 20.46
C TRP A 118 -0.86 -22.65 21.17
N LYS A 119 -1.24 -22.76 22.45
CA LYS A 119 -1.12 -24.03 23.20
C LYS A 119 -2.16 -25.06 22.76
N SER A 120 -3.39 -24.61 22.55
CA SER A 120 -4.52 -25.40 22.05
C SER A 120 -5.69 -24.46 21.78
N ILE A 121 -6.46 -24.62 20.70
CA ILE A 121 -6.18 -25.50 19.57
C ILE A 121 -5.07 -24.86 18.73
N VAL A 122 -4.04 -25.62 18.34
CA VAL A 122 -2.98 -25.11 17.45
C VAL A 122 -3.56 -24.93 16.05
N ASP A 123 -3.48 -23.73 15.50
CA ASP A 123 -4.06 -23.39 14.20
C ASP A 123 -3.00 -22.83 13.24
N LYS A 124 -2.34 -23.73 12.50
CA LYS A 124 -1.20 -23.39 11.64
C LYS A 124 -1.56 -22.48 10.44
N PRO A 125 -2.73 -22.62 9.80
CA PRO A 125 -3.19 -21.67 8.80
C PRO A 125 -3.40 -20.24 9.29
N HIS A 126 -3.54 -20.01 10.59
CA HIS A 126 -4.11 -18.77 11.10
C HIS A 126 -3.08 -17.66 11.34
N LEU A 127 -3.25 -16.50 10.70
CA LEU A 127 -2.47 -15.30 10.93
C LEU A 127 -3.36 -14.12 11.32
N TYR A 128 -2.95 -13.32 12.30
CA TYR A 128 -3.79 -12.27 12.89
C TYR A 128 -3.04 -11.03 13.36
N LEU A 129 -3.76 -9.92 13.51
CA LEU A 129 -3.26 -8.71 14.15
C LEU A 129 -3.19 -8.89 15.68
N PRO A 130 -2.01 -8.74 16.31
CA PRO A 130 -1.83 -9.07 17.73
C PRO A 130 -2.36 -8.01 18.72
N ASP A 131 -2.79 -6.85 18.24
CA ASP A 131 -3.08 -5.64 19.03
C ASP A 131 -4.16 -5.85 20.10
N TRP A 132 -5.06 -6.82 19.87
CA TRP A 132 -6.16 -7.16 20.78
C TRP A 132 -5.98 -8.53 21.46
N GLY A 133 -4.77 -9.09 21.38
CA GLY A 133 -4.42 -10.40 21.91
C GLY A 133 -4.82 -11.56 21.01
N SER A 134 -4.47 -12.78 21.43
CA SER A 134 -4.77 -14.03 20.73
C SER A 134 -6.24 -14.46 20.80
N THR A 135 -7.10 -13.68 21.47
CA THR A 135 -8.55 -13.88 21.52
C THR A 135 -9.26 -12.55 21.37
N PRO A 136 -10.49 -12.49 20.82
CA PRO A 136 -11.22 -11.22 20.67
C PRO A 136 -11.75 -10.62 21.98
N THR A 137 -11.29 -11.07 23.15
CA THR A 137 -11.83 -10.62 24.44
C THR A 137 -11.73 -9.11 24.62
N ALA A 138 -10.60 -8.51 24.27
CA ALA A 138 -10.40 -7.05 24.36
C ALA A 138 -11.32 -6.29 23.39
N LEU A 139 -11.58 -6.86 22.21
CA LEU A 139 -12.49 -6.26 21.22
C LEU A 139 -13.94 -6.31 21.69
N ILE A 140 -14.38 -7.45 22.22
CA ILE A 140 -15.73 -7.61 22.81
C ILE A 140 -15.92 -6.61 23.95
N GLN A 141 -14.96 -6.49 24.86
CA GLN A 141 -15.06 -5.57 26.00
C GLN A 141 -15.13 -4.10 25.58
N LYS A 142 -14.41 -3.72 24.52
CA LYS A 142 -14.30 -2.32 24.10
C LYS A 142 -15.40 -1.87 23.14
N TYR A 143 -15.78 -2.72 22.20
CA TYR A 143 -16.69 -2.35 21.09
C TYR A 143 -18.01 -3.12 21.13
N GLY A 144 -18.13 -4.19 21.92
CA GLY A 144 -19.33 -5.02 22.00
C GLY A 144 -19.53 -5.93 20.78
N THR A 145 -19.57 -5.34 19.58
CA THR A 145 -19.84 -6.03 18.31
C THR A 145 -18.74 -5.79 17.27
N PRO A 146 -18.54 -6.72 16.33
CA PRO A 146 -17.64 -6.50 15.21
C PRO A 146 -18.01 -5.29 14.35
N GLU A 147 -19.31 -5.01 14.18
CA GLU A 147 -19.81 -3.90 13.38
C GLU A 147 -19.38 -2.54 13.97
N GLU A 148 -19.49 -2.37 15.29
CA GLU A 148 -19.02 -1.16 15.97
C GLU A 148 -17.50 -1.00 15.85
N PHE A 149 -16.75 -2.11 15.91
CA PHE A 149 -15.30 -2.07 15.71
C PHE A 149 -14.94 -1.69 14.26
N MET A 150 -15.60 -2.28 13.26
CA MET A 150 -15.35 -1.98 11.85
C MET A 150 -15.71 -0.54 11.48
N ALA A 151 -16.73 0.03 12.12
CA ALA A 151 -17.05 1.44 11.99
C ALA A 151 -15.92 2.38 12.46
N THR A 152 -15.01 1.89 13.32
CA THR A 152 -13.82 2.64 13.74
C THR A 152 -12.64 2.53 12.79
N TRP A 153 -12.72 1.65 11.79
CA TRP A 153 -11.67 1.54 10.79
C TRP A 153 -11.71 2.80 9.96
N VAL A 154 -10.69 3.63 10.15
CA VAL A 154 -10.44 4.72 9.22
C VAL A 154 -10.05 4.02 7.91
N PRO A 155 -10.84 4.14 6.82
CA PRO A 155 -10.34 3.74 5.52
C PRO A 155 -9.03 4.50 5.35
N GLU A 156 -7.97 3.81 4.92
CA GLU A 156 -6.63 4.39 4.75
C GLU A 156 -6.77 5.83 4.26
N GLN A 157 -6.15 6.79 4.96
CA GLN A 157 -6.16 8.17 4.47
C GLN A 157 -5.61 8.09 3.05
N VAL A 158 -6.51 8.16 2.09
CA VAL A 158 -6.11 8.11 0.70
C VAL A 158 -5.27 9.36 0.54
N LYS A 159 -3.96 9.14 0.39
CA LYS A 159 -3.04 10.25 0.21
C LYS A 159 -3.53 11.02 -1.00
N THR A 160 -3.64 12.33 -0.84
CA THR A 160 -4.03 13.26 -1.88
C THR A 160 -3.15 14.49 -1.77
N GLY A 161 -2.89 15.14 -2.91
CA GLY A 161 -1.99 16.28 -2.99
C GLY A 161 -0.54 15.95 -2.64
N TRP A 162 0.18 16.97 -2.20
CA TRP A 162 1.59 16.90 -1.82
C TRP A 162 1.80 16.08 -0.54
N GLN A 163 2.72 15.12 -0.61
CA GLN A 163 3.11 14.28 0.52
C GLN A 163 4.63 14.20 0.59
N GLN A 164 5.17 14.52 1.77
CA GLN A 164 6.59 14.34 2.04
C GLN A 164 6.83 12.91 2.51
N GLU A 165 7.74 12.20 1.83
CA GLU A 165 8.09 10.81 2.09
C GLU A 165 9.61 10.64 2.15
N ASP A 166 10.05 9.45 2.53
CA ASP A 166 11.46 9.09 2.46
C ASP A 166 11.94 9.16 1.00
N GLY A 167 12.92 10.02 0.73
CA GLY A 167 13.43 10.30 -0.61
C GLY A 167 12.85 11.54 -1.32
N GLY A 168 11.85 12.23 -0.76
CA GLY A 168 11.38 13.51 -1.30
C GLY A 168 9.86 13.70 -1.30
N TRP A 169 9.38 14.54 -2.22
CA TRP A 169 7.95 14.87 -2.35
C TRP A 169 7.28 14.06 -3.45
N ARG A 170 6.07 13.53 -3.17
CA ARG A 170 5.15 12.96 -4.17
C ARG A 170 3.92 13.84 -4.31
N PHE A 171 3.28 13.76 -5.47
CA PHE A 171 1.93 14.28 -5.66
C PHE A 171 0.93 13.15 -5.91
N TYR A 172 -0.02 12.99 -5.01
CA TYR A 172 -1.13 12.06 -5.14
C TYR A 172 -2.35 12.74 -5.76
N PHE A 173 -3.02 12.06 -6.70
CA PHE A 173 -4.24 12.60 -7.31
C PHE A 173 -5.31 12.84 -6.25
N ARG A 174 -5.98 14.00 -6.35
CA ARG A 174 -7.04 14.40 -5.40
C ARG A 174 -8.40 13.72 -5.69
N ASP A 175 -8.40 12.69 -6.52
CA ASP A 175 -9.57 11.91 -6.95
C ASP A 175 -9.95 10.77 -5.98
N GLY A 176 -9.19 10.61 -4.89
CA GLY A 176 -9.42 9.54 -3.91
C GLY A 176 -8.99 8.16 -4.41
N SER A 177 -8.19 8.08 -5.49
CA SER A 177 -7.65 6.80 -5.99
C SER A 177 -6.40 6.33 -5.25
N GLY A 178 -5.69 7.22 -4.56
CA GLY A 178 -4.39 6.94 -3.96
C GLY A 178 -3.26 6.74 -4.97
N LYS A 179 -3.51 6.96 -6.27
CA LYS A 179 -2.48 6.99 -7.30
C LYS A 179 -1.69 8.30 -7.21
N HIS A 180 -0.44 8.26 -7.63
CA HIS A 180 0.45 9.42 -7.67
C HIS A 180 1.08 9.57 -9.05
N VAL A 181 1.60 10.77 -9.32
CA VAL A 181 2.26 11.11 -10.58
C VAL A 181 3.61 10.39 -10.66
N VAL A 182 3.89 9.77 -11.81
CA VAL A 182 5.17 9.10 -12.12
C VAL A 182 5.55 9.36 -13.57
N ASN A 183 6.83 9.60 -13.84
CA ASN A 183 7.37 9.87 -15.19
C ASN A 183 6.55 10.89 -16.00
N ALA A 184 6.08 11.95 -15.35
CA ALA A 184 5.17 12.89 -15.98
C ALA A 184 5.31 14.30 -15.41
N TRP A 185 5.01 15.26 -16.28
CA TRP A 185 4.71 16.63 -15.89
C TRP A 185 3.33 16.67 -15.24
N TYR A 186 3.21 17.38 -14.14
CA TYR A 186 1.93 17.66 -13.50
C TYR A 186 1.84 19.14 -13.15
N ARG A 187 0.68 19.72 -13.44
CA ARG A 187 0.37 21.10 -13.07
C ARG A 187 -0.47 21.08 -11.80
N ASP A 188 0.09 21.60 -10.72
CA ASP A 188 -0.66 21.90 -9.50
C ASP A 188 -0.81 23.42 -9.45
N GLU A 189 -2.06 23.88 -9.44
CA GLU A 189 -2.42 25.31 -9.59
C GLU A 189 -1.79 25.91 -10.86
N ASP A 190 -0.86 26.86 -10.72
CA ASP A 190 -0.19 27.56 -11.83
C ASP A 190 1.27 27.15 -12.04
N LYS A 191 1.73 26.13 -11.31
CA LYS A 191 3.11 25.65 -11.38
C LYS A 191 3.18 24.27 -12.02
N TRP A 192 4.20 24.07 -12.84
CA TRP A 192 4.52 22.77 -13.44
C TRP A 192 5.63 22.08 -12.68
N TYR A 193 5.48 20.78 -12.46
CA TYR A 193 6.43 19.93 -11.74
C TYR A 193 6.71 18.67 -12.55
N TRP A 194 7.95 18.19 -12.51
CA TRP A 194 8.31 16.90 -13.09
C TRP A 194 8.48 15.85 -12.00
N PHE A 195 7.86 14.68 -12.18
CA PHE A 195 8.02 13.53 -11.30
C PHE A 195 8.78 12.41 -12.00
N ASP A 196 9.79 11.85 -11.33
CA ASP A 196 10.61 10.77 -11.86
C ASP A 196 9.88 9.40 -11.89
N GLY A 197 10.60 8.34 -12.26
CA GLY A 197 10.03 7.00 -12.33
C GLY A 197 9.71 6.38 -10.98
N ALA A 198 10.33 6.88 -9.91
CA ALA A 198 9.93 6.53 -8.55
C ALA A 198 8.72 7.35 -8.10
N GLY A 199 8.32 8.42 -8.80
CA GLY A 199 7.25 9.35 -8.44
C GLY A 199 7.71 10.49 -7.53
N MET A 200 9.01 10.73 -7.43
CA MET A 200 9.59 11.84 -6.68
C MET A 200 9.64 13.10 -7.52
N MET A 201 9.28 14.23 -6.91
CA MET A 201 9.40 15.55 -7.51
C MET A 201 10.88 15.89 -7.72
N VAL A 202 11.23 16.22 -8.96
CA VAL A 202 12.58 16.68 -9.31
C VAL A 202 12.70 18.18 -8.99
N HIS A 203 13.80 18.57 -8.35
CA HIS A 203 14.09 19.96 -7.96
C HIS A 203 15.58 20.27 -8.02
N ASP A 204 15.93 21.56 -7.98
CA ASP A 204 17.30 22.09 -8.00
C ASP A 204 18.17 21.54 -9.14
N THR A 205 17.59 21.31 -10.32
CA THR A 205 18.33 20.67 -11.41
C THR A 205 17.75 20.95 -12.80
N TRP A 206 18.60 20.72 -13.80
CA TRP A 206 18.21 20.67 -15.20
C TRP A 206 17.55 19.34 -15.53
N TYR A 207 16.45 19.39 -16.28
CA TYR A 207 15.77 18.21 -16.78
C TYR A 207 15.56 18.30 -18.29
N ARG A 208 15.87 17.22 -19.01
CA ARG A 208 15.68 17.15 -20.46
C ARG A 208 14.45 16.32 -20.78
N TYR A 209 13.46 16.94 -21.39
CA TYR A 209 12.21 16.29 -21.77
C TYR A 209 11.92 16.54 -23.26
N SER A 210 11.64 15.46 -23.99
CA SER A 210 11.30 15.52 -25.42
C SER A 210 12.31 16.31 -26.30
N GLY A 211 13.58 16.34 -25.91
CA GLY A 211 14.66 17.02 -26.64
C GLY A 211 15.02 18.40 -26.08
N ASP A 212 14.10 19.05 -25.36
CA ASP A 212 14.26 20.39 -24.81
C ASP A 212 14.73 20.36 -23.34
N TRP A 213 15.41 21.42 -22.91
CA TRP A 213 15.88 21.58 -21.53
C TRP A 213 14.95 22.47 -20.72
N TYR A 214 14.73 22.07 -19.47
CA TYR A 214 13.94 22.77 -18.47
C TYR A 214 14.76 22.87 -17.19
N TYR A 215 14.49 23.87 -16.35
CA TYR A 215 15.09 23.96 -15.02
C TYR A 215 14.00 23.90 -13.96
N LEU A 216 14.17 23.01 -12.98
CA LEU A 216 13.28 22.85 -11.84
C LEU A 216 13.92 23.58 -10.65
N GLY A 217 13.20 24.56 -10.10
CA GLY A 217 13.66 25.37 -8.97
C GLY A 217 13.76 24.57 -7.66
N SER A 218 14.08 25.25 -6.57
CA SER A 218 14.22 24.63 -5.24
C SER A 218 12.91 24.14 -4.64
N ASP A 219 11.79 24.73 -5.04
CA ASP A 219 10.44 24.23 -4.74
C ASP A 219 9.97 23.16 -5.74
N GLY A 220 10.84 22.75 -6.68
CA GLY A 220 10.55 21.82 -7.77
C GLY A 220 9.72 22.40 -8.91
N ALA A 221 9.31 23.66 -8.84
CA ALA A 221 8.54 24.28 -9.90
C ALA A 221 9.43 24.58 -11.11
N MET A 222 8.91 24.31 -12.31
CA MET A 222 9.52 24.70 -13.57
C MET A 222 9.62 26.22 -13.64
N VAL A 223 10.85 26.73 -13.74
CA VAL A 223 11.10 28.17 -13.79
C VAL A 223 10.93 28.72 -15.21
N LYS A 224 10.71 30.04 -15.29
CA LYS A 224 10.58 30.81 -16.53
C LYS A 224 11.42 32.08 -16.43
N GLY A 225 11.61 32.76 -17.55
CA GLY A 225 12.36 34.00 -17.64
C GLY A 225 13.87 33.82 -17.43
N LEU A 226 14.54 34.91 -17.03
CA LEU A 226 15.98 34.96 -16.82
C LEU A 226 16.37 34.37 -15.47
N GLN A 227 17.25 33.38 -15.49
CA GLN A 227 17.64 32.58 -14.33
C GLN A 227 19.17 32.57 -14.18
N THR A 228 19.62 32.65 -12.93
CA THR A 228 21.05 32.47 -12.61
C THR A 228 21.25 31.09 -12.01
N VAL A 229 21.92 30.19 -12.72
CA VAL A 229 22.20 28.82 -12.29
C VAL A 229 23.71 28.62 -12.26
N SER A 230 24.25 28.34 -11.07
CA SER A 230 25.70 28.17 -10.85
C SER A 230 26.56 29.32 -11.43
N GLY A 231 26.09 30.57 -11.27
CA GLY A 231 26.78 31.77 -11.74
C GLY A 231 26.70 32.04 -13.25
N LYS A 232 25.96 31.21 -13.99
CA LYS A 232 25.68 31.41 -15.41
C LYS A 232 24.23 31.85 -15.61
N TRP A 233 24.00 32.63 -16.65
CA TRP A 233 22.69 33.19 -16.97
C TRP A 233 22.04 32.33 -18.05
N TYR A 234 20.78 31.97 -17.83
CA TYR A 234 19.96 31.18 -18.74
C TYR A 234 18.61 31.84 -18.90
N TYR A 235 18.00 31.72 -20.08
CA TYR A 235 16.64 32.17 -20.31
C TYR A 235 15.75 30.96 -20.58
N LEU A 236 14.63 30.88 -19.87
CA LEU A 236 13.59 29.86 -20.03
C LEU A 236 12.33 30.56 -20.55
N GLY A 237 11.77 30.11 -21.67
CA GLY A 237 10.57 30.70 -22.25
C GLY A 237 9.32 30.51 -21.38
N ASP A 238 8.18 31.02 -21.86
CA ASP A 238 6.89 30.92 -21.15
C ASP A 238 6.39 29.48 -21.00
N ASP A 239 6.83 28.59 -21.88
CA ASP A 239 6.60 27.15 -21.80
C ASP A 239 7.68 26.40 -21.00
N GLY A 240 8.63 27.13 -20.42
CA GLY A 240 9.73 26.63 -19.60
C GLY A 240 10.93 26.10 -20.37
N ARG A 241 10.91 26.13 -21.71
CA ARG A 241 12.03 25.62 -22.53
C ARG A 241 13.20 26.59 -22.50
N MET A 242 14.40 26.06 -22.30
CA MET A 242 15.63 26.82 -22.36
C MET A 242 15.87 27.34 -23.78
N ALA A 243 16.06 28.65 -23.90
CA ALA A 243 16.44 29.24 -25.16
C ALA A 243 17.83 28.76 -25.59
N THR A 244 17.92 28.27 -26.82
CA THR A 244 19.18 27.93 -27.49
C THR A 244 19.57 28.96 -28.56
N GLU A 245 18.65 29.86 -28.89
CA GLU A 245 18.83 30.95 -29.84
C GLU A 245 19.11 32.28 -29.12
N SER A 246 19.44 33.31 -29.90
CA SER A 246 19.75 34.64 -29.36
C SER A 246 18.54 35.27 -28.67
N VAL A 247 18.73 35.71 -27.43
CA VAL A 247 17.74 36.47 -26.65
C VAL A 247 18.16 37.93 -26.61
N THR A 248 17.26 38.84 -27.01
CA THR A 248 17.50 40.29 -26.98
C THR A 248 16.80 40.91 -25.77
N LEU A 249 17.53 41.70 -24.99
CA LEU A 249 16.99 42.46 -23.87
C LEU A 249 16.91 43.94 -24.25
N THR A 250 15.74 44.56 -24.07
CA THR A 250 15.49 45.96 -24.42
C THR A 250 15.15 46.78 -23.18
N PRO A 251 15.87 47.87 -22.87
CA PRO A 251 15.51 48.72 -21.75
C PRO A 251 14.20 49.48 -22.00
N ASP A 252 13.38 49.64 -20.97
CA ASP A 252 12.28 50.60 -20.95
C ASP A 252 12.75 52.04 -20.65
N GLN A 253 11.81 52.95 -20.46
CA GLN A 253 12.08 54.37 -20.21
C GLN A 253 12.88 54.63 -18.93
N ASP A 254 12.82 53.71 -17.96
CA ASP A 254 13.53 53.77 -16.69
C ASP A 254 14.83 52.94 -16.70
N GLY A 255 15.14 52.31 -17.84
CA GLY A 255 16.32 51.47 -18.03
C GLY A 255 16.17 50.03 -17.55
N ALA A 256 14.97 49.60 -17.13
CA ALA A 256 14.73 48.22 -16.76
C ALA A 256 14.66 47.35 -18.02
N LEU A 257 15.38 46.22 -18.01
CA LEU A 257 15.47 45.32 -19.16
C LEU A 257 14.18 44.52 -19.31
N GLN A 258 13.51 44.70 -20.44
CA GLN A 258 12.32 44.00 -20.89
C GLN A 258 12.69 42.93 -21.92
N TYR A 259 11.81 41.94 -22.07
CA TYR A 259 11.87 40.89 -23.09
C TYR A 259 10.61 40.93 -23.97
N PRO A 260 10.68 40.55 -25.26
CA PRO A 260 9.57 40.75 -26.20
C PRO A 260 8.33 39.88 -25.96
N ASP A 261 8.45 38.77 -25.22
CA ASP A 261 7.43 37.70 -25.22
C ASP A 261 6.52 37.65 -23.98
N ILE A 262 6.67 38.54 -22.99
CA ILE A 262 5.64 38.67 -21.93
C ILE A 262 4.72 39.82 -22.27
N ILE A 263 3.50 39.48 -22.63
CA ILE A 263 2.37 40.40 -22.54
C ILE A 263 1.91 40.36 -21.08
N VAL A 264 2.17 41.44 -20.33
CA VAL A 264 1.63 41.66 -18.97
C VAL A 264 0.16 42.03 -19.07
#